data_AF-X1SWV0-F1
#
_entry.id   AF-X1SWV0-F1
#
_cell.length_a   1.000
_cell.length_b   1.000
_cell.length_c   1.000
_cell.angle_alpha   90.00
_cell.angle_beta   90.00
_cell.angle_gamma   90.00
#
_symmetry.space_group_name_H-M   'P 1'
#
loop_
_entity.id
_entity.type
_entity.pdbx_description
1 polymer ?
#
loop_
_entity_poly.entity_id
_entity_poly.type
_entity_poly.pdbx_seq_one_letter_code
_entity_poly.pdbx_strand_id
1 'polypeptide(L)'
;MICKSAADIAKKWGRVTPERIVDYEEGVRNPAKDWEKETLAAEARYVSGIKDAITRNAFGKGVKKVGTAKQKAKTILKGIVRWPEGVRGAEDDMRTGMEPVVKVLE
;
A
#
# COMPACT_ATOMS: atom_id res chain seq x y z
N MET A 1 -33.08 -6.88 -18.94
CA MET A 1 -31.69 -6.44 -18.69
C MET A 1 -31.16 -7.26 -17.52
N ILE A 2 -30.19 -8.16 -17.73
CA ILE A 2 -29.62 -8.98 -16.64
C ILE A 2 -28.56 -8.14 -15.93
N CYS A 3 -28.84 -7.71 -14.70
CA CYS A 3 -27.83 -7.10 -13.84
C CYS A 3 -26.90 -8.21 -13.33
N LYS A 4 -25.61 -8.16 -13.70
CA LYS A 4 -24.63 -9.16 -13.25
C LYS A 4 -24.36 -9.02 -11.77
N SER A 5 -24.05 -10.13 -11.10
CA SER A 5 -23.63 -10.09 -9.70
C SER A 5 -22.30 -9.33 -9.55
N ALA A 6 -22.06 -8.74 -8.38
CA ALA A 6 -20.79 -8.08 -8.08
C ALA A 6 -19.59 -9.05 -8.25
N ALA A 7 -19.79 -10.34 -7.95
CA ALA A 7 -18.78 -11.37 -8.12
C ALA A 7 -18.41 -11.60 -9.60
N ASP A 8 -19.39 -11.61 -10.49
CA ASP A 8 -19.15 -11.80 -11.93
C ASP A 8 -18.47 -10.59 -12.56
N ILE A 9 -18.81 -9.38 -12.08
CA ILE A 9 -18.14 -8.14 -12.48
C ILE A 9 -16.68 -8.16 -12.03
N ALA A 10 -16.40 -8.53 -10.77
CA ALA A 10 -15.04 -8.62 -10.23
C ALA A 10 -14.19 -9.67 -10.98
N LYS A 11 -14.75 -10.86 -11.26
CA LYS A 11 -14.08 -11.91 -12.04
C LYS A 11 -13.72 -11.42 -13.45
N LYS A 12 -14.65 -10.76 -14.13
CA LYS A 12 -14.38 -10.17 -15.45
C LYS A 12 -13.28 -9.12 -15.36
N TRP A 13 -13.39 -8.19 -14.42
CA TRP A 13 -12.42 -7.10 -14.25
C TRP A 13 -11.01 -7.63 -14.00
N GLY A 14 -10.85 -8.58 -13.08
CA GLY A 14 -9.55 -9.19 -12.78
C GLY A 14 -8.93 -9.92 -13.97
N ARG A 15 -9.75 -10.52 -14.85
CA ARG A 15 -9.25 -11.19 -16.06
C ARG A 15 -8.81 -10.21 -17.15
N VAL A 16 -9.59 -9.14 -17.39
CA VAL A 16 -9.40 -8.29 -18.59
C VAL A 16 -8.53 -7.05 -18.36
N THR A 17 -8.30 -6.64 -17.11
CA THR A 17 -7.50 -5.44 -16.81
C THR A 17 -6.00 -5.65 -17.08
N PRO A 18 -5.39 -6.81 -16.75
CA PRO A 18 -3.97 -7.04 -17.04
C PRO A 18 -3.61 -7.00 -18.53
N GLU A 19 -4.55 -7.32 -19.42
CA GLU A 19 -4.36 -7.27 -20.88
C GLU A 19 -4.16 -5.83 -21.41
N ARG A 20 -4.43 -4.80 -20.59
CA ARG A 20 -4.31 -3.37 -20.93
C ARG A 20 -3.00 -2.77 -20.44
N ILE A 21 -1.96 -3.57 -20.29
CA ILE A 21 -0.68 -3.12 -19.72
C ILE A 21 -0.02 -2.00 -20.55
N VAL A 22 -0.21 -2.03 -21.88
CA VAL A 22 0.32 -1.00 -22.78
C VAL A 22 -0.38 0.34 -22.55
N ASP A 23 -1.71 0.35 -22.50
CA ASP A 23 -2.50 1.57 -22.20
C ASP A 23 -2.14 2.14 -20.81
N TYR A 24 -1.93 1.24 -19.84
CA TYR A 24 -1.48 1.61 -18.49
C TYR A 24 -0.12 2.29 -18.52
N GLU A 25 0.87 1.69 -19.21
CA GLU A 25 2.21 2.27 -19.33
C GLU A 25 2.18 3.63 -20.03
N GLU A 26 1.44 3.74 -21.14
CA GLU A 26 1.29 5.00 -21.88
C GLU A 26 0.70 6.11 -20.99
N GLY A 27 -0.35 5.80 -20.23
CA GLY A 27 -0.97 6.76 -19.30
C GLY A 27 -0.05 7.18 -18.15
N VAL A 28 0.87 6.32 -17.71
CA VAL A 28 1.89 6.67 -16.70
C VAL A 28 2.99 7.55 -17.30
N ARG A 29 3.45 7.25 -18.52
CA ARG A 29 4.49 8.04 -19.20
C ARG A 29 4.01 9.42 -19.67
N ASN A 30 2.75 9.50 -20.08
CA ASN A 30 2.14 10.70 -20.65
C ASN A 30 0.87 11.08 -19.87
N PRO A 31 1.00 11.45 -18.58
CA PRO A 31 -0.17 11.70 -17.77
C PRO A 31 -0.88 12.98 -18.19
N ALA A 32 -2.20 12.96 -18.26
CA ALA A 32 -3.01 14.16 -18.55
C ALA A 32 -2.82 15.27 -17.51
N LYS A 33 -2.40 14.91 -16.30
CA LYS A 33 -2.01 15.82 -15.24
C LYS A 33 -0.75 15.30 -14.57
N ASP A 34 0.23 16.19 -14.40
CA ASP A 34 1.46 15.86 -13.70
C ASP A 34 1.18 15.51 -12.23
N TRP A 35 1.71 14.38 -11.78
CA TRP A 35 1.44 13.87 -10.44
C TRP A 35 2.02 14.78 -9.35
N GLU A 36 3.27 15.20 -9.52
CA GLU A 36 3.98 16.00 -8.51
C GLU A 36 3.26 17.35 -8.32
N LYS A 37 3.00 18.05 -9.42
CA LYS A 37 2.31 19.33 -9.44
C LYS A 37 0.93 19.25 -8.78
N GLU A 38 0.10 18.29 -9.16
CA GLU A 38 -1.26 18.19 -8.60
C GLU A 38 -1.23 17.76 -7.13
N THR A 39 -0.28 16.91 -6.74
CA THR A 39 -0.11 16.47 -5.35
C THR A 39 0.32 17.64 -4.47
N LEU A 40 1.31 18.43 -4.90
CA LEU A 40 1.74 19.64 -4.20
C LEU A 40 0.61 20.68 -4.12
N ALA A 41 -0.19 20.84 -5.18
CA ALA A 41 -1.36 21.71 -5.17
C ALA A 41 -2.47 21.26 -4.19
N ALA A 42 -2.42 20.01 -3.72
CA ALA A 42 -3.34 19.46 -2.74
C ALA A 42 -2.87 19.61 -1.28
N GLU A 43 -1.69 20.17 -1.01
CA GLU A 43 -1.10 20.29 0.33
C GLU A 43 -2.07 20.90 1.35
N ALA A 44 -2.75 21.99 0.99
CA ALA A 44 -3.72 22.63 1.88
C ALA A 44 -4.90 21.69 2.25
N ARG A 45 -5.36 20.87 1.29
CA ARG A 45 -6.43 19.88 1.51
C ARG A 45 -5.94 18.74 2.40
N TYR A 46 -4.71 18.29 2.19
CA TYR A 46 -4.06 17.29 3.05
C TYR A 46 -4.00 17.78 4.50
N VAL A 47 -3.49 18.99 4.72
CA VAL A 47 -3.39 19.61 6.05
C VAL A 47 -4.77 19.73 6.70
N SER A 48 -5.78 20.23 5.98
CA SER A 48 -7.15 20.32 6.49
C SER A 48 -7.70 18.96 6.90
N GLY A 49 -7.55 17.94 6.02
CA GLY A 49 -8.04 16.60 6.29
C GLY A 49 -7.38 15.95 7.52
N ILE A 50 -6.09 16.21 7.76
CA ILE A 50 -5.41 15.76 8.97
C ILE A 50 -5.98 16.46 10.21
N LYS A 51 -6.16 17.78 10.18
CA LYS A 51 -6.75 18.53 11.30
C LYS A 51 -8.15 17.98 11.64
N ASP A 52 -8.97 17.74 10.63
CA ASP A 52 -10.31 17.16 10.83
C ASP A 52 -10.25 15.74 11.42
N ALA A 53 -9.30 14.92 10.96
CA ALA A 53 -9.08 13.57 11.48
C ALA A 53 -8.64 13.59 12.96
N ILE A 54 -7.79 14.54 13.34
CA ILE A 54 -7.37 14.76 14.73
C ILE A 54 -8.58 15.17 15.56
N THR A 55 -9.30 16.22 15.17
CA THR A 55 -10.48 16.74 15.88
C THR A 55 -11.51 15.66 16.18
N ARG A 56 -11.79 14.79 15.20
CA ARG A 56 -12.79 13.70 15.38
C ARG A 56 -12.23 12.44 16.04
N ASN A 57 -10.97 12.43 16.47
CA ASN A 57 -10.27 11.28 17.04
C ASN A 57 -10.32 10.05 16.11
N ALA A 58 -10.16 10.26 14.80
CA ALA A 58 -10.36 9.23 13.79
C ALA A 58 -9.42 8.03 13.98
N PHE A 59 -8.15 8.28 14.31
CA PHE A 59 -7.15 7.24 14.52
C PHE A 59 -7.55 6.27 15.65
N GLY A 60 -7.76 6.80 16.86
CA GLY A 60 -8.11 5.98 18.02
C GLY A 60 -9.42 5.21 17.83
N LYS A 61 -10.43 5.83 17.20
CA LYS A 61 -11.69 5.16 16.84
C LYS A 61 -11.47 4.03 15.83
N GLY A 62 -10.61 4.24 14.83
CA GLY A 62 -10.23 3.23 13.85
C GLY A 62 -9.53 2.03 14.49
N VAL A 63 -8.56 2.29 15.39
CA VAL A 63 -7.86 1.24 16.15
C VAL A 63 -8.84 0.42 16.97
N LYS A 64 -9.73 1.07 17.73
CA LYS A 64 -10.76 0.39 18.54
C LYS A 64 -11.72 -0.44 17.68
N LYS A 65 -12.12 0.07 16.50
CA LYS A 65 -12.99 -0.64 15.56
C LYS A 65 -12.37 -1.93 15.02
N VAL A 66 -11.06 -1.93 14.76
CA VAL A 66 -10.34 -3.11 14.26
C VAL A 66 -10.06 -4.08 15.39
N GLY A 67 -9.47 -3.58 16.49
CA GLY A 67 -9.08 -4.37 17.65
C GLY A 67 -7.93 -5.34 17.37
N THR A 68 -7.36 -5.86 18.47
CA THR A 68 -6.20 -6.77 18.42
C THR A 68 -6.49 -8.07 17.68
N ALA A 69 -7.70 -8.62 17.82
CA ALA A 69 -8.05 -9.91 17.21
C ALA A 69 -7.97 -9.86 15.67
N LYS A 70 -8.56 -8.83 15.06
CA LYS A 70 -8.54 -8.68 13.59
C LYS A 70 -7.14 -8.34 13.08
N GLN A 71 -6.38 -7.55 13.83
CA GLN A 71 -4.98 -7.27 13.53
C GLN A 71 -4.18 -8.58 13.49
N LYS A 72 -4.23 -9.39 14.55
CA LYS A 72 -3.52 -10.68 14.64
C LYS A 72 -3.88 -11.60 13.46
N ALA A 73 -5.17 -11.77 13.19
CA ALA A 73 -5.63 -12.62 12.09
C ALA A 73 -5.06 -12.18 10.73
N LYS A 74 -5.06 -10.88 10.43
CA LYS A 74 -4.52 -10.36 9.16
C LYS A 74 -2.99 -10.44 9.10
N THR A 75 -2.31 -10.20 10.22
CA THR A 75 -0.84 -10.32 10.32
C THR A 75 -0.39 -11.76 10.13
N ILE A 76 -1.06 -12.74 10.73
CA ILE A 76 -0.74 -14.16 10.53
C ILE A 76 -0.98 -14.56 9.07
N LEU A 77 -2.18 -14.25 8.54
CA LEU A 77 -2.57 -14.65 7.19
C LEU A 77 -1.65 -14.09 6.09
N LYS A 78 -1.23 -12.82 6.21
CA LYS A 78 -0.41 -12.16 5.18
C LYS A 78 1.09 -12.16 5.51
N GLY A 79 1.42 -11.97 6.78
CA GLY A 79 2.79 -11.76 7.25
C GLY A 79 3.63 -13.02 7.15
N ILE A 80 3.10 -14.19 7.54
CA ILE A 80 3.85 -15.46 7.45
C ILE A 80 4.29 -15.76 6.02
N VAL A 81 3.48 -15.40 5.02
CA VAL A 81 3.81 -15.61 3.61
C VAL A 81 4.79 -14.54 3.10
N ARG A 82 4.55 -13.26 3.40
CA ARG A 82 5.29 -12.13 2.82
C ARG A 82 6.63 -11.83 3.51
N TRP A 83 6.71 -12.07 4.82
CA TRP A 83 7.88 -11.71 5.62
C TRP A 83 9.15 -12.45 5.18
N PRO A 84 9.15 -13.78 4.98
CA PRO A 84 10.35 -14.49 4.52
C PRO A 84 10.86 -14.03 3.16
N GLU A 85 9.96 -13.70 2.22
CA GLU A 85 10.34 -13.18 0.90
C GLU A 85 10.98 -11.80 1.00
N GLY A 86 10.39 -10.91 1.81
CA GLY A 86 10.97 -9.60 2.06
C GLY A 86 12.34 -9.67 2.72
N VAL A 87 12.52 -10.57 3.69
CA VAL A 87 13.83 -10.79 4.34
C VAL A 87 14.88 -11.29 3.35
N ARG A 88 14.53 -12.27 2.50
CA ARG A 88 15.44 -12.74 1.44
C ARG A 88 15.82 -11.63 0.46
N GLY A 89 14.86 -10.78 0.10
CA GLY A 89 15.12 -9.63 -0.77
C GLY A 89 16.00 -8.55 -0.14
N ALA A 90 16.11 -8.52 1.20
CA ALA A 90 16.88 -7.54 1.96
C ALA A 90 18.21 -8.10 2.50
N GLU A 91 18.68 -9.24 1.97
CA GLU A 91 19.93 -9.89 2.43
C GLU A 91 21.14 -8.95 2.31
N ASP A 92 21.24 -8.24 1.17
CA ASP A 92 22.32 -7.28 0.93
C ASP A 92 22.25 -6.06 1.86
N ASP A 93 21.04 -5.55 2.14
CA ASP A 93 20.83 -4.45 3.09
C ASP A 93 21.29 -4.86 4.50
N MET A 94 20.97 -6.08 4.91
CA MET A 94 21.40 -6.64 6.19
C MET A 94 22.92 -6.81 6.24
N ARG A 95 23.54 -7.33 5.17
CA ARG A 95 25.00 -7.45 5.07
C ARG A 95 25.67 -6.09 5.24
N THR A 96 25.27 -5.10 4.45
CA THR A 96 25.85 -3.74 4.51
C THR A 96 25.62 -3.08 5.87
N GLY A 97 24.46 -3.25 6.48
CA GLY A 97 24.17 -2.71 7.81
C GLY A 97 25.01 -3.36 8.92
N MET A 98 25.32 -4.66 8.80
CA MET A 98 26.07 -5.41 9.81
C MET A 98 27.59 -5.33 9.65
N GLU A 99 28.09 -5.02 8.45
CA GLU A 99 29.51 -4.88 8.16
C GLU A 99 30.30 -3.99 9.16
N PRO A 100 29.84 -2.77 9.52
CA PRO A 100 30.54 -1.97 10.53
C PRO A 100 30.48 -2.58 11.94
N VAL A 101 29.42 -3.34 12.26
CA VAL A 101 29.27 -3.98 13.57
C VAL A 101 30.26 -5.15 13.69
N VAL A 102 30.33 -6.00 12.65
CA VAL A 102 31.26 -7.14 12.61
C VAL A 102 32.70 -6.67 12.70
N LYS A 103 33.05 -5.59 11.98
CA LYS A 103 34.40 -5.02 11.98
C LYS A 103 34.89 -4.53 13.34
N VAL A 104 33.99 -4.21 14.29
CA VAL A 104 34.35 -3.81 15.66
C VAL A 104 34.60 -5.03 16.57
N LEU A 105 34.06 -6.19 16.20
CA LEU A 105 34.20 -7.43 16.96
C LEU A 105 35.46 -8.23 16.60
N GLU A 106 36.10 -7.90 15.47
CA GLU A 106 37.41 -8.41 15.02
C GLU A 106 38.56 -7.55 15.56
#